data_AF-A0A7R8YT85-F1
#
_entry.id   AF-A0A7R8YT85-F1
#
_cell.length_a   1.000
_cell.length_b   1.000
_cell.length_c   1.000
_cell.angle_alpha   90.00
_cell.angle_beta   90.00
_cell.angle_gamma   90.00
#
_symmetry.space_group_name_H-M   'P 1'
#
loop_
_entity.id
_entity.type
_entity.pdbx_description
1 polymer ?
#
loop_
_entity_poly.entity_id
_entity_poly.type
_entity_poly.pdbx_seq_one_letter_code
_entity_poly.pdbx_strand_id
1 'polypeptide(L)'
;MDEDSRGDERMDIVEESSDADDESVRVFAVRPNTIRQLFGLLRPHSHSSRNASRHNAHQSSEQDASSSDARAVGAPSVPINFDTELPTEHSYLGNMTQVSGVGYLDAGKIYNMLIFVHHSMVFPGETLPMIIPDYLFDPTLFGDEAMLFGVIFPSMLEVTKPNLYGVTCQIYEKRNDEQDNMIIKCRVHQRFVISKEYNKNFSRLLEPLPRKVYAKVLILPEIILPDPLYSLNLGSLSRFRDIDALSNKLRQLQAATTIWPQYVFNQHKLDTIIERAKKFITSYKIESMPTDLTFMSFWLCRNLIFDQAERIKVFITNSVNMRMQIIEKSLDQRRFFCCSRCKNQIADCSSLFAMSKHGVQTNYCNPSGFIHETNTVYSIKPDAVYHSGEPSTEFSWFPGYSWEILLCRMCQIHVGWQFSAVKPNLVPKNFYALSSVNVIVDLPSDESIDQMPSQD
;
A
#
# COMPACT_ATOMS: atom_id res chain seq x y z
N MET A 1 20.52 72.49 10.79
CA MET A 1 21.94 72.85 10.76
C MET A 1 22.72 71.77 11.46
N ASP A 2 23.14 70.70 10.85
CA ASP A 2 22.82 69.98 9.61
C ASP A 2 23.73 68.75 9.66
N GLU A 3 23.35 67.77 8.87
CA GLU A 3 23.89 66.44 8.73
C GLU A 3 25.40 66.35 8.35
N ASP A 4 25.85 65.10 8.48
CA ASP A 4 26.73 64.38 7.56
C ASP A 4 28.25 64.55 7.66
N SER A 5 28.96 63.41 7.86
CA SER A 5 29.76 62.77 6.80
C SER A 5 30.70 61.67 7.33
N ARG A 6 30.41 60.42 6.91
CA ARG A 6 31.29 59.35 6.38
C ARG A 6 32.75 59.23 6.88
N GLY A 7 33.07 58.05 7.41
CA GLY A 7 34.40 57.47 7.46
C GLY A 7 34.34 55.98 7.06
N ASP A 8 35.11 55.64 6.03
CA ASP A 8 35.20 54.39 5.29
C ASP A 8 36.26 53.48 5.95
N GLU A 9 35.92 52.24 6.34
CA GLU A 9 36.90 51.23 6.71
C GLU A 9 36.63 49.92 5.95
N ARG A 10 37.44 49.72 4.92
CA ARG A 10 37.78 48.42 4.32
C ARG A 10 38.36 47.52 5.42
N MET A 11 37.83 46.31 5.56
CA MET A 11 38.53 45.21 6.22
C MET A 11 38.84 44.11 5.21
N ASP A 12 40.12 43.76 5.22
CA ASP A 12 40.79 42.83 4.36
C ASP A 12 40.31 41.39 4.54
N ILE A 13 40.35 40.68 3.41
CA ILE A 13 40.15 39.24 3.26
C ILE A 13 41.28 38.52 3.99
N VAL A 14 40.94 37.74 5.01
CA VAL A 14 41.82 36.71 5.57
C VAL A 14 41.22 35.35 5.17
N GLU A 15 41.86 34.71 4.20
CA GLU A 15 41.69 33.30 3.92
C GLU A 15 42.28 32.49 5.08
N GLU A 16 41.43 31.86 5.88
CA GLU A 16 41.83 30.75 6.74
C GLU A 16 41.08 29.49 6.31
N SER A 17 41.82 28.67 5.56
CA SER A 17 41.55 27.27 5.30
C SER A 17 41.45 26.50 6.61
N SER A 18 40.29 25.91 6.88
CA SER A 18 40.18 24.76 7.78
C SER A 18 39.38 23.66 7.10
N ASP A 19 40.12 22.69 6.59
CA ASP A 19 39.65 21.35 6.28
C ASP A 19 38.96 20.78 7.53
N ALA A 20 37.65 20.61 7.44
CA ALA A 20 36.85 19.86 8.41
C ALA A 20 35.78 19.07 7.65
N ASP A 21 36.21 17.90 7.18
CA ASP A 21 35.43 16.68 6.99
C ASP A 21 33.99 16.85 6.49
N ASP A 22 33.88 16.90 5.16
CA ASP A 22 32.68 16.53 4.40
C ASP A 22 32.43 15.01 4.57
N GLU A 23 32.00 14.60 5.78
CA GLU A 23 31.34 13.31 5.97
C GLU A 23 29.95 13.41 5.34
N SER A 24 29.94 13.23 4.02
CA SER A 24 28.80 12.76 3.25
C SER A 24 28.03 11.73 4.08
N VAL A 25 26.85 12.11 4.56
CA VAL A 25 25.87 11.19 5.13
C VAL A 25 25.48 10.26 4.00
N ARG A 26 26.25 9.18 3.84
CA ARG A 26 25.87 7.99 3.11
C ARG A 26 24.64 7.47 3.83
N VAL A 27 23.47 7.94 3.39
CA VAL A 27 22.22 7.25 3.60
C VAL A 27 22.50 5.85 3.15
N PHE A 28 22.59 4.91 4.10
CA PHE A 28 22.51 3.51 3.79
C PHE A 28 21.14 3.34 3.14
N ALA A 29 21.09 3.45 1.81
CA ALA A 29 20.12 2.72 1.03
C ALA A 29 20.17 1.33 1.64
N VAL A 30 19.07 0.92 2.27
CA VAL A 30 18.88 -0.48 2.65
C VAL A 30 19.06 -1.24 1.35
N ARG A 31 20.27 -1.75 1.15
CA ARG A 31 20.64 -2.42 -0.09
C ARG A 31 19.66 -3.58 -0.22
N PRO A 32 18.94 -3.73 -1.34
CA PRO A 32 18.12 -4.92 -1.59
C PRO A 32 18.95 -6.22 -1.68
N ASN A 33 20.25 -6.17 -1.38
CA ASN A 33 21.20 -7.25 -1.62
C ASN A 33 21.37 -8.24 -0.46
N THR A 34 20.61 -8.12 0.63
CA THR A 34 20.49 -9.22 1.61
C THR A 34 19.48 -10.29 1.17
N ILE A 35 18.84 -10.15 0.00
CA ILE A 35 17.97 -11.17 -0.60
C ILE A 35 18.78 -12.26 -1.34
N ARG A 36 20.09 -12.07 -1.57
CA ARG A 36 20.94 -13.07 -2.23
C ARG A 36 21.39 -14.24 -1.35
N GLN A 37 21.18 -14.20 -0.02
CA GLN A 37 21.66 -15.25 0.89
C GLN A 37 20.57 -16.19 1.45
N LEU A 38 19.28 -15.95 1.17
CA LEU A 38 18.19 -16.76 1.75
C LEU A 38 17.56 -17.79 0.79
N PHE A 39 17.88 -17.75 -0.51
CA PHE A 39 17.40 -18.75 -1.49
C PHE A 39 18.45 -19.81 -1.87
N GLY A 40 19.56 -19.89 -1.14
CA GLY A 40 20.71 -20.76 -1.45
C GLY A 40 20.82 -22.07 -0.67
N LEU A 41 19.89 -22.40 0.23
CA LEU A 41 19.94 -23.62 1.06
C LEU A 41 18.61 -24.39 1.02
N LEU A 42 18.25 -24.88 -0.16
CA LEU A 42 17.42 -26.08 -0.27
C LEU A 42 18.22 -27.12 -1.06
N ARG A 43 19.13 -27.80 -0.36
CA ARG A 43 19.59 -29.13 -0.74
C ARG A 43 18.92 -30.14 0.20
N PRO A 44 18.23 -31.16 -0.31
CA PRO A 44 17.70 -32.21 0.54
C PRO A 44 18.86 -33.06 1.06
N HIS A 45 19.20 -32.92 2.35
CA HIS A 45 20.03 -33.90 3.02
C HIS A 45 19.17 -35.10 3.41
N SER A 46 19.33 -36.18 2.65
CA SER A 46 18.98 -37.52 3.06
C SER A 46 19.77 -37.89 4.32
N HIS A 47 19.09 -38.11 5.45
CA HIS A 47 19.67 -38.84 6.56
C HIS A 47 18.71 -39.94 7.03
N SER A 48 19.15 -41.16 6.75
CA SER A 48 18.76 -42.37 7.44
C SER A 48 19.07 -42.26 8.93
N SER A 49 18.12 -42.59 9.79
CA SER A 49 18.44 -43.13 11.10
C SER A 49 17.47 -44.26 11.44
N ARG A 50 18.05 -45.46 11.49
CA ARG A 50 17.55 -46.59 12.25
C ARG A 50 17.63 -46.20 13.73
N ASN A 51 16.54 -46.32 14.48
CA ASN A 51 16.50 -47.24 15.61
C ASN A 51 15.11 -47.36 16.24
N ALA A 52 14.86 -48.60 16.63
CA ALA A 52 13.67 -49.15 17.24
C ALA A 52 13.27 -48.46 18.56
N SER A 53 11.96 -48.38 18.79
CA SER A 53 11.37 -48.62 20.10
C SER A 53 9.94 -49.12 19.91
N ARG A 54 9.71 -50.33 20.42
CA ARG A 54 8.47 -51.09 20.39
C ARG A 54 7.41 -50.42 21.25
N HIS A 55 6.17 -50.34 20.79
CA HIS A 55 5.00 -50.73 21.58
C HIS A 55 3.84 -51.12 20.66
N ASN A 56 3.37 -52.36 20.85
CA ASN A 56 2.19 -52.96 20.24
C ASN A 56 0.91 -52.28 20.74
N ALA A 57 -0.07 -52.08 19.86
CA ALA A 57 -1.47 -52.38 20.14
C ALA A 57 -2.32 -52.40 18.85
N HIS A 58 -2.72 -53.61 18.48
CA HIS A 58 -3.93 -54.03 17.75
C HIS A 58 -4.28 -53.49 16.36
N GLN A 59 -4.10 -54.41 15.41
CA GLN A 59 -4.81 -54.57 14.14
C GLN A 59 -6.33 -54.66 14.32
N SER A 60 -7.06 -54.04 13.38
CA SER A 60 -8.21 -54.69 12.73
C SER A 60 -8.29 -54.17 11.28
N SER A 61 -7.80 -55.00 10.37
CA SER A 61 -7.93 -54.89 8.93
C SER A 61 -9.30 -55.40 8.50
N GLU A 62 -10.02 -54.63 7.68
CA GLU A 62 -10.94 -55.19 6.68
C GLU A 62 -10.59 -54.56 5.34
N GLN A 63 -10.07 -55.41 4.47
CA GLN A 63 -9.98 -55.20 3.03
C GLN A 63 -11.32 -55.64 2.45
N ASP A 64 -11.90 -54.83 1.58
CA ASP A 64 -12.65 -55.37 0.44
C ASP A 64 -12.39 -54.49 -0.79
N ALA A 65 -11.80 -55.12 -1.79
CA ALA A 65 -11.59 -54.58 -3.11
C ALA A 65 -12.79 -54.94 -3.99
N SER A 66 -13.35 -53.96 -4.69
CA SER A 66 -13.95 -54.23 -6.00
C SER A 66 -13.80 -53.03 -6.92
N SER A 67 -13.04 -53.27 -7.98
CA SER A 67 -12.90 -52.43 -9.15
C SER A 67 -14.21 -52.37 -9.94
N SER A 68 -14.67 -51.16 -10.28
CA SER A 68 -15.44 -50.96 -11.50
C SER A 68 -14.98 -49.69 -12.20
N ASP A 69 -14.32 -49.94 -13.32
CA ASP A 69 -13.99 -48.97 -14.36
C ASP A 69 -15.29 -48.41 -14.94
N ALA A 70 -15.55 -47.13 -14.71
CA ALA A 70 -16.56 -46.38 -15.46
C ALA A 70 -15.98 -45.00 -15.77
N ARG A 71 -15.48 -44.85 -17.00
CA ARG A 71 -15.15 -43.56 -17.61
C ARG A 71 -16.42 -42.70 -17.67
N ALA A 72 -16.71 -41.99 -16.60
CA ALA A 72 -17.66 -40.89 -16.61
C ALA A 72 -17.01 -39.73 -17.36
N VAL A 73 -17.42 -39.53 -18.61
CA VAL A 73 -17.22 -38.28 -19.33
C VAL A 73 -17.95 -37.21 -18.53
N GLY A 74 -17.21 -36.51 -17.68
CA GLY A 74 -17.76 -35.53 -16.75
C GLY A 74 -18.45 -34.40 -17.52
N ALA A 75 -19.71 -34.14 -17.16
CA ALA A 75 -20.43 -32.94 -17.58
C ALA A 75 -19.56 -31.68 -17.35
N PRO A 76 -19.67 -30.64 -18.20
CA PRO A 76 -18.92 -29.40 -17.99
C PRO A 76 -19.24 -28.87 -16.59
N SER A 77 -18.26 -28.91 -15.70
CA SER A 77 -18.42 -28.45 -14.33
C SER A 77 -18.66 -26.94 -14.36
N VAL A 78 -19.76 -26.51 -13.74
CA VAL A 78 -20.15 -25.10 -13.69
C VAL A 78 -19.00 -24.29 -13.08
N PRO A 79 -18.56 -23.18 -13.72
CA PRO A 79 -17.49 -22.36 -13.20
C PRO A 79 -17.89 -21.77 -11.84
N ILE A 80 -17.02 -21.93 -10.85
CA ILE A 80 -17.17 -21.37 -9.51
C ILE A 80 -16.27 -20.14 -9.43
N ASN A 81 -16.86 -18.97 -9.24
CA ASN A 81 -16.10 -17.75 -9.01
C ASN A 81 -15.44 -17.81 -7.64
N PHE A 82 -14.18 -17.36 -7.57
CA PHE A 82 -13.49 -17.20 -6.30
C PHE A 82 -14.21 -16.19 -5.40
N ASP A 83 -14.31 -16.53 -4.11
CA ASP A 83 -14.87 -15.65 -3.10
C ASP A 83 -13.83 -14.61 -2.66
N THR A 84 -14.05 -13.37 -3.10
CA THR A 84 -13.17 -12.23 -2.81
C THR A 84 -13.17 -11.78 -1.34
N GLU A 85 -14.05 -12.32 -0.48
CA GLU A 85 -14.00 -12.06 0.96
C GLU A 85 -12.87 -12.86 1.64
N LEU A 86 -12.53 -14.05 1.15
CA LEU A 86 -11.54 -14.94 1.77
C LEU A 86 -10.16 -14.28 1.99
N PRO A 87 -9.58 -13.52 1.04
CA PRO A 87 -8.28 -12.90 1.28
C PRO A 87 -8.34 -11.76 2.30
N THR A 88 -9.51 -11.18 2.58
CA THR A 88 -9.67 -10.12 3.60
C THR A 88 -9.65 -10.68 5.02
N GLU A 89 -10.01 -11.95 5.19
CA GLU A 89 -10.02 -12.63 6.48
C GLU A 89 -8.61 -12.98 6.96
N HIS A 90 -7.61 -12.99 6.07
CA HIS A 90 -6.26 -13.50 6.33
C HIS A 90 -6.26 -14.84 7.09
N SER A 91 -7.11 -15.78 6.66
CA SER A 91 -7.31 -17.08 7.33
C SER A 91 -6.02 -17.92 7.45
N TYR A 92 -5.01 -17.65 6.61
CA TYR A 92 -3.67 -18.23 6.73
C TYR A 92 -2.94 -17.89 8.04
N LEU A 93 -3.40 -16.90 8.80
CA LEU A 93 -2.90 -16.55 10.14
C LEU A 93 -3.53 -17.40 11.27
N GLY A 94 -4.56 -18.18 10.95
CA GLY A 94 -5.34 -18.97 11.90
C GLY A 94 -6.32 -18.14 12.74
N ASN A 95 -6.87 -18.76 13.79
CA ASN A 95 -7.89 -18.16 14.64
C ASN A 95 -7.31 -17.07 15.55
N MET A 96 -7.86 -15.86 15.50
CA MET A 96 -7.42 -14.71 16.29
C MET A 96 -8.53 -14.19 17.21
N THR A 97 -8.14 -13.48 18.26
CA THR A 97 -9.06 -12.84 19.22
C THR A 97 -9.23 -11.38 18.86
N GLN A 98 -10.48 -10.91 18.86
CA GLN A 98 -10.79 -9.50 18.62
C GLN A 98 -10.43 -8.64 19.83
N VAL A 99 -9.93 -7.44 19.55
CA VAL A 99 -9.58 -6.43 20.53
C VAL A 99 -10.49 -5.22 20.32
N SER A 100 -11.19 -4.82 21.37
CA SER A 100 -12.10 -3.67 21.33
C SER A 100 -11.37 -2.36 21.61
N GLY A 101 -11.81 -1.30 20.94
CA GLY A 101 -11.36 0.06 21.18
C GLY A 101 -11.13 0.79 19.87
N VAL A 102 -11.32 2.11 19.86
CA VAL A 102 -11.00 2.97 18.72
C VAL A 102 -10.28 4.21 19.26
N GLY A 103 -8.97 4.28 19.01
CA GLY A 103 -8.13 5.39 19.46
C GLY A 103 -7.86 6.38 18.34
N TYR A 104 -8.75 7.35 18.12
CA TYR A 104 -8.44 8.51 17.28
C TYR A 104 -7.77 9.61 18.12
N LEU A 105 -6.69 10.16 17.58
CA LEU A 105 -5.94 11.24 18.20
C LEU A 105 -6.34 12.59 17.59
N ASP A 106 -6.19 13.67 18.35
CA ASP A 106 -6.54 15.01 17.87
C ASP A 106 -5.54 15.50 16.84
N ALA A 107 -6.04 15.98 15.71
CA ALA A 107 -5.20 16.59 14.67
C ALA A 107 -4.47 17.83 15.19
N GLY A 108 -3.22 18.02 14.75
CA GLY A 108 -2.36 19.13 15.16
C GLY A 108 -1.73 18.99 16.55
N LYS A 109 -2.02 17.90 17.29
CA LYS A 109 -1.37 17.60 18.57
C LYS A 109 -0.20 16.64 18.41
N ILE A 110 0.72 16.71 19.38
CA ILE A 110 1.91 15.86 19.45
C ILE A 110 1.69 14.76 20.50
N TYR A 111 1.96 13.51 20.12
CA TYR A 111 1.86 12.35 21.00
C TYR A 111 3.19 11.58 21.02
N ASN A 112 3.49 10.91 22.13
CA ASN A 112 4.62 9.98 22.19
C ASN A 112 4.10 8.57 21.92
N MET A 113 4.65 7.89 20.91
CA MET A 113 4.11 6.62 20.41
C MET A 113 5.24 5.64 20.06
N LEU A 114 4.98 4.34 20.23
CA LEU A 114 5.86 3.27 19.76
C LEU A 114 5.89 3.26 18.22
N ILE A 115 7.08 3.20 17.63
CA ILE A 115 7.28 3.30 16.18
C ILE A 115 7.89 2.02 15.62
N PHE A 116 7.30 1.54 14.53
CA PHE A 116 7.83 0.48 13.69
C PHE A 116 8.19 1.01 12.30
N VAL A 117 9.21 0.44 11.69
CA VAL A 117 9.62 0.75 10.33
C VAL A 117 8.93 -0.19 9.37
N HIS A 118 8.31 0.35 8.32
CA HIS A 118 7.73 -0.44 7.22
C HIS A 118 8.37 -0.05 5.89
N HIS A 119 8.54 -1.03 5.01
CA HIS A 119 9.28 -0.87 3.75
C HIS A 119 8.43 -0.23 2.64
N SER A 120 7.11 -0.48 2.64
CA SER A 120 6.14 0.12 1.72
C SER A 120 5.29 1.18 2.40
N MET A 121 4.77 2.14 1.64
CA MET A 121 3.86 3.15 2.18
C MET A 121 2.45 2.57 2.29
N VAL A 122 1.74 2.85 3.39
CA VAL A 122 0.38 2.34 3.65
C VAL A 122 -0.57 3.51 3.87
N PHE A 123 -1.77 3.47 3.29
CA PHE A 123 -2.76 4.54 3.44
C PHE A 123 -3.76 4.29 4.58
N PRO A 124 -4.33 5.35 5.17
CA PRO A 124 -5.51 5.25 6.03
C PRO A 124 -6.61 4.35 5.47
N GLY A 125 -7.14 3.46 6.31
CA GLY A 125 -8.18 2.49 5.98
C GLY A 125 -7.65 1.15 5.45
N GLU A 126 -6.34 0.99 5.26
CA GLU A 126 -5.71 -0.30 4.98
C GLU A 126 -5.62 -1.21 6.20
N THR A 127 -5.61 -2.51 5.92
CA THR A 127 -5.33 -3.56 6.89
C THR A 127 -3.87 -4.00 6.75
N LEU A 128 -3.17 -4.09 7.87
CA LEU A 128 -1.77 -4.50 7.93
C LEU A 128 -1.64 -5.74 8.85
N PRO A 129 -1.46 -6.95 8.29
CA PRO A 129 -1.11 -8.13 9.07
C PRO A 129 0.38 -8.10 9.41
N MET A 130 0.75 -8.28 10.68
CA MET A 130 2.14 -8.27 11.14
C MET A 130 2.42 -9.44 12.07
N ILE A 131 3.66 -9.95 12.05
CA ILE A 131 4.19 -10.87 13.05
C ILE A 131 5.30 -10.12 13.78
N ILE A 132 5.11 -9.88 15.07
CA ILE A 132 5.99 -9.03 15.88
C ILE A 132 6.36 -9.79 17.15
N PRO A 133 7.62 -9.76 17.60
CA PRO A 133 7.98 -10.33 18.90
C PRO A 133 7.18 -9.72 20.05
N ASP A 134 6.61 -10.55 20.92
CA ASP A 134 5.65 -10.12 21.95
C ASP A 134 6.28 -9.11 22.94
N TYR A 135 7.56 -9.28 23.26
CA TYR A 135 8.30 -8.40 24.17
C TYR A 135 8.38 -6.95 23.69
N LEU A 136 8.10 -6.64 22.41
CA LEU A 136 8.10 -5.26 21.91
C LEU A 136 6.91 -4.45 22.43
N PHE A 137 5.84 -5.12 22.86
CA PHE A 137 4.72 -4.50 23.52
C PHE A 137 4.95 -4.51 25.04
N ASP A 138 4.37 -3.53 25.73
CA ASP A 138 4.47 -3.45 27.19
C ASP A 138 3.07 -3.62 27.80
N PRO A 139 2.74 -4.78 28.38
CA PRO A 139 1.42 -5.01 28.93
C PRO A 139 1.03 -4.01 30.03
N THR A 140 2.01 -3.35 30.66
CA THR A 140 1.76 -2.36 31.72
C THR A 140 1.37 -0.97 31.19
N LEU A 141 1.78 -0.62 29.97
CA LEU A 141 1.47 0.68 29.36
C LEU A 141 0.12 0.70 28.63
N PHE A 142 -0.40 -0.47 28.27
CA PHE A 142 -1.48 -0.58 27.29
C PHE A 142 -2.83 -1.08 27.83
N GLY A 143 -2.89 -1.60 29.07
CA GLY A 143 -4.16 -2.04 29.67
C GLY A 143 -4.99 -2.99 28.78
N ASP A 144 -6.32 -3.01 28.99
CA ASP A 144 -7.30 -3.74 28.17
C ASP A 144 -7.76 -2.96 26.91
N GLU A 145 -7.17 -1.79 26.63
CA GLU A 145 -7.55 -0.94 25.49
C GLU A 145 -6.79 -1.31 24.20
N ALA A 146 -7.44 -1.11 23.05
CA ALA A 146 -6.84 -1.35 21.74
C ALA A 146 -5.51 -0.61 21.56
N MET A 147 -4.43 -1.37 21.42
CA MET A 147 -3.07 -0.85 21.26
C MET A 147 -2.96 -0.01 19.99
N LEU A 148 -2.51 1.24 20.15
CA LEU A 148 -2.21 2.18 19.07
C LEU A 148 -0.70 2.37 18.98
N PHE A 149 -0.14 2.16 17.79
CA PHE A 149 1.28 2.40 17.51
C PHE A 149 1.46 3.08 16.15
N GLY A 150 2.66 3.55 15.87
CA GLY A 150 3.00 4.26 14.65
C GLY A 150 3.84 3.40 13.72
N VAL A 151 3.60 3.53 12.42
CA VAL A 151 4.40 2.90 11.36
C VAL A 151 4.97 4.00 10.47
N ILE A 152 6.27 4.00 10.24
CA ILE A 152 6.97 5.00 9.41
C ILE A 152 7.51 4.41 8.11
N PHE A 153 7.67 5.29 7.11
CA PHE A 153 8.07 4.92 5.74
C PHE A 153 9.39 5.60 5.34
N PRO A 154 10.56 4.93 5.52
CA PRO A 154 11.86 5.49 5.14
C PRO A 154 11.98 5.78 3.64
N SER A 155 11.22 5.07 2.79
CA SER A 155 11.20 5.25 1.34
C SER A 155 10.76 6.65 0.91
N MET A 156 10.05 7.40 1.77
CA MET A 156 9.64 8.78 1.49
C MET A 156 10.75 9.80 1.78
N LEU A 157 11.75 9.43 2.58
CA LEU A 157 12.72 10.36 3.16
C LEU A 157 13.55 11.07 2.08
N GLU A 158 13.78 10.45 0.93
CA GLU A 158 14.49 11.09 -0.19
C GLU A 158 13.78 12.36 -0.68
N VAL A 159 12.44 12.37 -0.67
CA VAL A 159 11.60 13.47 -1.16
C VAL A 159 11.19 14.40 -0.02
N THR A 160 10.99 13.87 1.18
CA THR A 160 10.36 14.61 2.31
C THR A 160 11.34 15.14 3.35
N LYS A 161 12.65 15.02 3.12
CA LYS A 161 13.70 15.51 4.03
C LYS A 161 13.41 16.96 4.49
N PRO A 162 13.54 17.26 5.80
CA PRO A 162 14.06 16.41 6.87
C PRO A 162 13.00 15.56 7.61
N ASN A 163 11.76 15.51 7.13
CA ASN A 163 10.62 14.92 7.85
C ASN A 163 10.42 13.43 7.49
N LEU A 164 10.09 12.63 8.51
CA LEU A 164 9.62 11.26 8.36
C LEU A 164 8.10 11.21 8.46
N TYR A 165 7.47 10.49 7.56
CA TYR A 165 6.02 10.34 7.50
C TYR A 165 5.63 8.93 7.89
N GLY A 166 4.44 8.81 8.47
CA GLY A 166 3.92 7.55 8.94
C GLY A 166 2.42 7.59 9.18
N VAL A 167 1.91 6.47 9.67
CA VAL A 167 0.50 6.27 9.97
C VAL A 167 0.31 5.61 11.32
N THR A 168 -0.77 5.95 12.02
CA THR A 168 -1.20 5.24 13.21
C THR A 168 -1.87 3.93 12.81
N CYS A 169 -1.52 2.87 13.54
CA CYS A 169 -2.01 1.52 13.36
C CYS A 169 -2.65 1.06 14.66
N GLN A 170 -3.90 0.65 14.57
CA GLN A 170 -4.65 0.12 15.69
C GLN A 170 -4.81 -1.38 15.57
N ILE A 171 -4.45 -2.11 16.62
CA ILE A 171 -4.68 -3.56 16.69
C ILE A 171 -6.17 -3.81 16.92
N TYR A 172 -6.79 -4.60 16.04
CA TYR A 172 -8.19 -5.03 16.19
C TYR A 172 -8.33 -6.56 16.31
N GLU A 173 -7.33 -7.33 15.89
CA GLU A 173 -7.24 -8.78 16.13
C GLU A 173 -5.80 -9.15 16.50
N LYS A 174 -5.65 -10.07 17.45
CA LYS A 174 -4.35 -10.59 17.86
C LYS A 174 -4.38 -12.07 18.18
N ARG A 175 -3.22 -12.70 18.11
CA ARG A 175 -2.95 -14.07 18.58
C ARG A 175 -1.48 -14.15 19.00
N ASN A 176 -1.22 -14.90 20.06
CA ASN A 176 0.15 -15.26 20.44
C ASN A 176 0.47 -16.64 19.86
N ASP A 177 1.64 -16.76 19.26
CA ASP A 177 2.20 -18.02 18.79
C ASP A 177 3.04 -18.69 19.89
N GLU A 178 3.34 -19.97 19.72
CA GLU A 178 4.14 -20.76 20.68
C GLU A 178 5.59 -20.27 20.80
N GLN A 179 6.06 -19.46 19.84
CA GLN A 179 7.42 -18.92 19.76
C GLN A 179 7.55 -17.48 20.31
N ASP A 180 6.70 -17.07 21.25
CA ASP A 180 6.67 -15.70 21.82
C ASP A 180 6.53 -14.58 20.76
N ASN A 181 5.91 -14.91 19.62
CA ASN A 181 5.55 -13.94 18.59
C ASN A 181 4.07 -13.60 18.71
N MET A 182 3.74 -12.31 18.62
CA MET A 182 2.37 -11.83 18.49
C MET A 182 2.04 -11.62 17.01
N ILE A 183 1.06 -12.37 16.52
CA ILE A 183 0.44 -12.19 15.22
C ILE A 183 -0.70 -11.20 15.39
N ILE A 184 -0.65 -10.09 14.67
CA ILE A 184 -1.62 -9.01 14.79
C ILE A 184 -2.19 -8.63 13.43
N LYS A 185 -3.47 -8.25 13.43
CA LYS A 185 -4.03 -7.45 12.35
C LYS A 185 -4.30 -6.06 12.86
N CYS A 186 -3.76 -5.11 12.12
CA CYS A 186 -3.90 -3.70 12.42
C CYS A 186 -4.72 -3.00 11.34
N ARG A 187 -5.50 -2.01 11.75
CA ARG A 187 -6.15 -1.06 10.86
C ARG A 187 -5.40 0.25 10.89
N VAL A 188 -5.13 0.79 9.72
CA VAL A 188 -4.44 2.08 9.58
C VAL A 188 -5.45 3.22 9.68
N HIS A 189 -5.16 4.25 10.47
CA HIS A 189 -6.11 5.33 10.77
C HIS A 189 -5.66 6.71 10.34
N GLN A 190 -4.65 7.29 10.99
CA GLN A 190 -4.31 8.71 10.82
C GLN A 190 -2.87 8.86 10.33
N ARG A 191 -2.64 9.84 9.45
CA ARG A 191 -1.28 10.21 9.06
C ARG A 191 -0.63 11.03 10.16
N PHE A 192 0.67 10.86 10.33
CA PHE A 192 1.48 11.70 11.20
C PHE A 192 2.81 12.05 10.54
N VAL A 193 3.47 13.05 11.11
CA VAL A 193 4.84 13.43 10.76
C VAL A 193 5.73 13.44 11.99
N ILE A 194 6.97 12.99 11.82
CA ILE A 194 8.06 13.08 12.77
C ILE A 194 9.05 14.09 12.20
N SER A 195 9.17 15.24 12.85
CA SER A 195 10.20 16.23 12.56
C SER A 195 11.44 15.99 13.43
N LYS A 196 12.62 16.33 12.89
CA LYS A 196 13.88 16.34 13.63
C LYS A 196 13.84 17.28 14.84
N GLU A 197 13.08 18.36 14.75
CA GLU A 197 12.95 19.36 15.84
C GLU A 197 12.44 18.74 17.14
N TYR A 198 11.46 17.83 17.03
CA TYR A 198 10.87 17.16 18.19
C TYR A 198 11.62 15.90 18.64
N ASN A 199 12.55 15.39 17.81
CA ASN A 199 13.18 14.09 17.99
C ASN A 199 14.70 14.16 17.78
N LYS A 200 15.44 14.46 18.85
CA LYS A 200 16.91 14.57 18.85
C LYS A 200 17.64 13.30 18.37
N ASN A 201 17.01 12.13 18.47
CA ASN A 201 17.56 10.83 18.06
C ASN A 201 16.92 10.30 16.76
N PHE A 202 16.66 11.17 15.79
CA PHE A 202 15.99 10.83 14.52
C PHE A 202 16.63 9.65 13.79
N SER A 203 17.97 9.55 13.78
CA SER A 203 18.69 8.46 13.10
C SER A 203 18.43 7.09 13.73
N ARG A 204 18.16 7.02 15.04
CA ARG A 204 17.88 5.74 15.74
C ARG A 204 16.56 5.10 15.30
N LEU A 205 15.63 5.88 14.74
CA LEU A 205 14.38 5.36 14.19
C LEU A 205 14.59 4.50 12.94
N LEU A 206 15.74 4.65 12.28
CA LEU A 206 16.07 3.97 11.02
C LEU A 206 17.06 2.81 11.22
N GLU A 207 17.51 2.57 12.45
CA GLU A 207 18.39 1.45 12.77
C GLU A 207 17.62 0.12 12.64
N PRO A 208 18.24 -0.95 12.10
CA PRO A 208 17.60 -2.25 12.00
C PRO A 208 17.24 -2.80 13.39
N LEU A 209 15.94 -2.97 13.59
CA LEU A 209 15.25 -3.50 14.77
C LEU A 209 15.56 -5.00 15.02
N PRO A 210 15.40 -5.54 16.24
CA PRO A 210 14.35 -5.19 17.21
C PRO A 210 14.81 -4.46 18.48
N ARG A 211 14.35 -3.21 18.63
CA ARG A 211 14.37 -2.42 19.88
C ARG A 211 13.05 -1.67 20.02
N LYS A 212 12.58 -1.44 21.24
CA LYS A 212 11.44 -0.52 21.46
C LYS A 212 11.90 0.90 21.15
N VAL A 213 11.30 1.52 20.13
CA VAL A 213 11.62 2.92 19.77
C VAL A 213 10.36 3.76 19.89
N TYR A 214 10.42 4.80 20.71
CA TYR A 214 9.34 5.77 20.86
C TYR A 214 9.73 7.09 20.20
N ALA A 215 8.75 7.76 19.59
CA ALA A 215 8.94 9.08 19.00
C ALA A 215 7.77 10.00 19.29
N LYS A 216 8.07 11.31 19.28
CA LYS A 216 7.06 12.36 19.26
C LYS A 216 6.52 12.52 17.84
N VAL A 217 5.25 12.19 17.64
CA VAL A 217 4.54 12.26 16.36
C VAL A 217 3.53 13.40 16.37
N LEU A 218 3.49 14.20 15.30
CA LEU A 218 2.47 15.22 15.09
C LEU A 218 1.37 14.66 14.18
N ILE A 219 0.13 14.60 14.66
CA ILE A 219 -1.00 14.09 13.88
C ILE A 219 -1.40 15.12 12.81
N LEU A 220 -1.45 14.67 11.56
CA LEU A 220 -1.77 15.53 10.42
C LEU A 220 -3.30 15.71 10.27
N PRO A 221 -3.78 16.91 9.95
CA PRO A 221 -5.20 17.14 9.70
C PRO A 221 -5.62 16.66 8.31
N GLU A 222 -6.90 16.31 8.19
CA GLU A 222 -7.58 16.07 6.92
C GLU A 222 -8.53 17.25 6.65
N ILE A 223 -8.13 18.13 5.73
CA ILE A 223 -8.79 19.40 5.46
C ILE A 223 -9.67 19.27 4.23
N ILE A 224 -10.97 19.43 4.39
CA ILE A 224 -11.93 19.53 3.30
C ILE A 224 -12.29 20.99 3.12
N LEU A 225 -12.02 21.55 1.94
CA LEU A 225 -12.42 22.91 1.60
C LEU A 225 -13.80 22.87 0.92
N PRO A 226 -14.72 23.78 1.29
CA PRO A 226 -15.99 23.91 0.60
C PRO A 226 -15.78 24.42 -0.84
N ASP A 227 -16.84 24.33 -1.65
CA ASP A 227 -16.82 24.92 -2.99
C ASP A 227 -16.50 26.43 -2.92
N PRO A 228 -15.49 26.92 -3.67
CA PRO A 228 -15.09 28.32 -3.65
C PRO A 228 -16.22 29.30 -3.99
N LEU A 229 -17.21 28.89 -4.78
CA LEU A 229 -18.36 29.73 -5.12
C LEU A 229 -19.46 29.68 -4.05
N TYR A 230 -19.41 28.72 -3.13
CA TYR A 230 -20.35 28.65 -2.01
C TYR A 230 -20.18 29.81 -1.04
N SER A 231 -18.93 30.23 -0.81
CA SER A 231 -18.57 31.37 0.06
C SER A 231 -19.00 32.72 -0.52
N LEU A 232 -19.18 32.82 -1.84
CA LEU A 232 -19.76 33.97 -2.52
C LEU A 232 -21.28 33.97 -2.33
N ASN A 233 -21.72 34.39 -1.14
CA ASN A 233 -23.13 34.50 -0.80
C ASN A 233 -23.74 35.77 -1.41
N LEU A 234 -24.37 35.61 -2.57
CA LEU A 234 -25.26 36.62 -3.15
C LEU A 234 -26.64 36.41 -2.52
N GLY A 235 -26.93 37.10 -1.41
CA GLY A 235 -28.05 36.79 -0.51
C GLY A 235 -29.40 36.52 -1.20
N SER A 236 -29.73 37.24 -2.28
CA SER A 236 -30.97 37.06 -3.06
C SER A 236 -31.01 35.77 -3.91
N LEU A 237 -29.85 35.22 -4.25
CA LEU A 237 -29.66 34.03 -5.07
C LEU A 237 -29.47 32.75 -4.25
N SER A 238 -29.21 32.88 -2.94
CA SER A 238 -29.02 31.76 -2.02
C SER A 238 -30.18 30.75 -2.06
N ARG A 239 -31.43 31.24 -2.13
CA ARG A 239 -32.65 30.42 -2.21
C ARG A 239 -32.76 29.49 -3.41
N PHE A 240 -31.98 29.74 -4.46
CA PHE A 240 -32.01 28.93 -5.68
C PHE A 240 -30.91 27.86 -5.70
N ARG A 241 -30.02 27.85 -4.69
CA ARG A 241 -28.85 26.97 -4.63
C ARG A 241 -29.21 25.48 -4.59
N ASP A 242 -30.33 25.15 -3.97
CA ASP A 242 -30.82 23.77 -3.84
C ASP A 242 -31.64 23.30 -5.06
N ILE A 243 -31.78 24.14 -6.09
CA ILE A 243 -32.50 23.81 -7.31
C ILE A 243 -31.50 23.39 -8.39
N ASP A 244 -31.41 22.07 -8.63
CA ASP A 244 -30.45 21.49 -9.60
C ASP A 244 -30.52 22.13 -10.99
N ALA A 245 -31.74 22.39 -11.48
CA ALA A 245 -31.96 23.02 -12.79
C ALA A 245 -31.35 24.44 -12.91
N LEU A 246 -31.19 25.14 -11.79
CA LEU A 246 -30.62 26.49 -11.73
C LEU A 246 -29.14 26.50 -11.30
N SER A 247 -28.62 25.37 -10.82
CA SER A 247 -27.25 25.25 -10.27
C SER A 247 -26.18 25.79 -11.24
N ASN A 248 -26.22 25.39 -12.51
CA ASN A 248 -25.26 25.86 -13.51
C ASN A 248 -25.37 27.36 -13.81
N LYS A 249 -26.59 27.90 -13.87
CA LYS A 249 -26.83 29.33 -14.13
C LYS A 249 -26.38 30.19 -12.95
N LEU A 250 -26.66 29.75 -11.73
CA LEU A 250 -26.18 30.42 -10.51
C LEU A 250 -24.67 30.41 -10.44
N ARG A 251 -24.05 29.28 -10.75
CA ARG A 251 -22.59 29.15 -10.79
C ARG A 251 -21.97 30.11 -11.80
N GLN A 252 -22.57 30.24 -12.99
CA GLN A 252 -22.14 31.19 -14.01
C GLN A 252 -22.20 32.64 -13.50
N LEU A 253 -23.31 33.01 -12.85
CA LEU A 253 -23.49 34.35 -12.28
C LEU A 253 -22.49 34.63 -11.15
N GLN A 254 -22.26 33.66 -10.26
CA GLN A 254 -21.28 33.79 -9.18
C GLN A 254 -19.86 33.91 -9.74
N ALA A 255 -19.47 33.07 -10.69
CA ALA A 255 -18.16 33.14 -11.32
C ALA A 255 -17.91 34.49 -12.01
N ALA A 256 -18.94 35.06 -12.64
CA ALA A 256 -18.87 36.39 -13.26
C ALA A 256 -18.63 37.54 -12.26
N THR A 257 -18.84 37.33 -10.96
CA THR A 257 -18.46 38.29 -9.90
C THR A 257 -17.00 38.18 -9.47
N THR A 258 -16.26 37.21 -10.01
CA THR A 258 -14.85 36.96 -9.72
C THR A 258 -13.99 37.29 -10.95
N ILE A 259 -12.67 37.33 -10.75
CA ILE A 259 -11.71 37.48 -11.85
C ILE A 259 -11.57 36.21 -12.71
N TRP A 260 -12.05 35.06 -12.23
CA TRP A 260 -11.86 33.77 -12.88
C TRP A 260 -13.14 33.33 -13.61
N PRO A 261 -13.01 32.77 -14.82
CA PRO A 261 -14.16 32.24 -15.55
C PRO A 261 -14.70 30.95 -14.90
N GLN A 262 -15.97 30.62 -15.18
CA GLN A 262 -16.67 29.48 -14.56
C GLN A 262 -15.93 28.14 -14.70
N TYR A 263 -15.26 27.89 -15.83
CA TYR A 263 -14.58 26.62 -16.06
C TYR A 263 -13.45 26.37 -15.06
N VAL A 264 -12.80 27.43 -14.53
CA VAL A 264 -11.75 27.31 -13.51
C VAL A 264 -12.34 26.70 -12.24
N PHE A 265 -13.50 27.18 -11.78
CA PHE A 265 -14.18 26.61 -10.62
C PHE A 265 -14.66 25.17 -10.87
N ASN A 266 -15.10 24.88 -12.10
CA ASN A 266 -15.55 23.54 -12.46
C ASN A 266 -14.42 22.50 -12.39
N GLN A 267 -13.16 22.88 -12.66
CA GLN A 267 -11.99 21.99 -12.52
C GLN A 267 -11.69 21.57 -11.07
N HIS A 268 -12.28 22.25 -10.08
CA HIS A 268 -12.14 21.91 -8.66
C HIS A 268 -13.41 21.26 -8.09
N LYS A 269 -14.41 20.94 -8.93
CA LYS A 269 -15.67 20.35 -8.49
C LYS A 269 -15.48 18.87 -8.16
N LEU A 270 -15.59 18.53 -6.87
CA LEU A 270 -15.39 17.16 -6.39
C LEU A 270 -16.39 16.17 -7.00
N ASP A 271 -17.65 16.56 -7.23
CA ASP A 271 -18.67 15.66 -7.78
C ASP A 271 -18.25 15.07 -9.13
N THR A 272 -17.67 15.89 -10.01
CA THR A 272 -17.20 15.45 -11.33
C THR A 272 -16.06 14.45 -11.20
N ILE A 273 -15.11 14.70 -10.28
CA ILE A 273 -14.01 13.77 -10.00
C ILE A 273 -14.55 12.45 -9.47
N ILE A 274 -15.50 12.50 -8.53
CA ILE A 274 -16.13 11.32 -7.91
C ILE A 274 -16.86 10.49 -8.97
N GLU A 275 -17.62 11.12 -9.87
CA GLU A 275 -18.30 10.41 -10.96
C GLU A 275 -17.33 9.72 -11.92
N ARG A 276 -16.23 10.41 -12.29
CA ARG A 276 -15.17 9.81 -13.13
C ARG A 276 -14.50 8.63 -12.43
N ALA A 277 -14.15 8.80 -11.16
CA ALA A 277 -13.55 7.74 -10.34
C ALA A 277 -14.50 6.54 -10.20
N LYS A 278 -15.80 6.77 -9.95
CA LYS A 278 -16.82 5.70 -9.92
C LYS A 278 -16.85 4.91 -11.22
N LYS A 279 -16.94 5.59 -12.37
CA LYS A 279 -16.95 4.93 -13.70
C LYS A 279 -15.68 4.08 -13.90
N PHE A 280 -14.52 4.62 -13.52
CA PHE A 280 -13.25 3.90 -13.62
C PHE A 280 -13.23 2.64 -12.73
N ILE A 281 -13.62 2.76 -11.46
CA ILE A 281 -13.66 1.66 -10.48
C ILE A 281 -14.68 0.57 -10.85
N THR A 282 -15.87 0.95 -11.36
CA THR A 282 -16.86 -0.02 -11.83
C THR A 282 -16.33 -0.88 -12.97
N SER A 283 -15.42 -0.36 -13.80
CA SER A 283 -14.77 -1.15 -14.85
C SER A 283 -13.94 -2.34 -14.30
N TYR A 284 -13.39 -2.19 -13.09
CA TYR A 284 -12.67 -3.24 -12.35
C TYR A 284 -13.58 -4.15 -11.50
N LYS A 285 -14.91 -4.05 -11.63
CA LYS A 285 -15.90 -4.82 -10.87
C LYS A 285 -15.83 -4.64 -9.35
N ILE A 286 -15.37 -3.48 -8.90
CA ILE A 286 -15.39 -3.14 -7.47
C ILE A 286 -16.69 -2.39 -7.18
N GLU A 287 -17.57 -3.00 -6.40
CA GLU A 287 -18.94 -2.51 -6.20
C GLU A 287 -19.07 -1.48 -5.07
N SER A 288 -18.14 -1.48 -4.11
CA SER A 288 -18.23 -0.64 -2.92
C SER A 288 -17.24 0.52 -2.97
N MET A 289 -17.75 1.74 -2.84
CA MET A 289 -16.94 2.95 -2.64
C MET A 289 -17.49 3.73 -1.44
N PRO A 290 -16.64 4.15 -0.49
CA PRO A 290 -17.08 4.91 0.68
C PRO A 290 -17.78 6.23 0.31
N THR A 291 -18.66 6.70 1.18
CA THR A 291 -19.40 7.96 1.00
C THR A 291 -18.68 9.17 1.58
N ASP A 292 -18.02 9.01 2.73
CA ASP A 292 -17.20 10.07 3.33
C ASP A 292 -16.02 10.43 2.42
N LEU A 293 -15.82 11.73 2.17
CA LEU A 293 -14.83 12.22 1.21
C LEU A 293 -13.39 11.89 1.62
N THR A 294 -13.09 11.94 2.91
CA THR A 294 -11.73 11.66 3.41
C THR A 294 -11.42 10.18 3.21
N PHE A 295 -12.29 9.30 3.71
CA PHE A 295 -12.13 7.85 3.54
C PHE A 295 -12.16 7.44 2.08
N MET A 296 -13.06 8.01 1.27
CA MET A 296 -13.12 7.76 -0.17
C MET A 296 -11.83 8.15 -0.86
N SER A 297 -11.26 9.32 -0.54
CA SER A 297 -10.01 9.77 -1.17
C SER A 297 -8.87 8.77 -0.93
N PHE A 298 -8.66 8.30 0.30
CA PHE A 298 -7.65 7.28 0.59
C PHE A 298 -8.00 5.91 0.03
N TRP A 299 -9.28 5.54 0.03
CA TRP A 299 -9.74 4.30 -0.57
C TRP A 299 -9.45 4.28 -2.09
N LEU A 300 -9.64 5.40 -2.79
CA LEU A 300 -9.24 5.54 -4.18
C LEU A 300 -7.72 5.45 -4.33
N CYS A 301 -6.94 6.01 -3.39
CA CYS A 301 -5.48 5.93 -3.42
C CYS A 301 -4.96 4.48 -3.37
N ARG A 302 -5.70 3.59 -2.72
CA ARG A 302 -5.40 2.15 -2.65
C ARG A 302 -5.83 1.38 -3.91
N ASN A 303 -6.92 1.82 -4.53
CA ASN A 303 -7.54 1.09 -5.64
C ASN A 303 -7.12 1.59 -7.02
N LEU A 304 -6.51 2.77 -7.08
CA LEU A 304 -5.91 3.32 -8.28
C LEU A 304 -4.41 3.09 -8.24
N ILE A 305 -3.84 2.88 -9.42
CA ILE A 305 -2.41 2.67 -9.58
C ILE A 305 -1.74 4.03 -9.69
N PHE A 306 -0.74 4.34 -8.84
CA PHE A 306 0.05 5.57 -8.88
C PHE A 306 1.52 5.28 -9.12
N ASP A 307 2.23 6.20 -9.77
CA ASP A 307 3.69 6.20 -9.69
C ASP A 307 4.17 6.57 -8.28
N GLN A 308 5.45 6.34 -7.99
CA GLN A 308 6.00 6.59 -6.65
C GLN A 308 5.89 8.06 -6.22
N ALA A 309 6.09 9.01 -7.15
CA ALA A 309 6.06 10.43 -6.85
C ALA A 309 4.63 10.93 -6.56
N GLU A 310 3.66 10.48 -7.35
CA GLU A 310 2.23 10.70 -7.12
C GLU A 310 1.78 10.10 -5.80
N ARG A 311 2.18 8.85 -5.50
CA ARG A 311 1.85 8.19 -4.23
C ARG A 311 2.31 9.04 -3.04
N ILE A 312 3.57 9.52 -3.08
CA ILE A 312 4.12 10.42 -2.05
C ILE A 312 3.32 11.73 -1.98
N LYS A 313 3.04 12.39 -3.11
CA LYS A 313 2.28 13.66 -3.17
C LYS A 313 0.88 13.52 -2.55
N VAL A 314 0.18 12.44 -2.89
CA VAL A 314 -1.14 12.10 -2.38
C VAL A 314 -1.10 11.87 -0.86
N PHE A 315 -0.06 11.18 -0.38
CA PHE A 315 0.12 10.91 1.05
C PHE A 315 0.41 12.17 1.86
N ILE A 316 1.33 13.03 1.41
CA ILE A 316 1.74 14.23 2.18
C ILE A 316 0.66 15.30 2.22
N THR A 317 -0.23 15.33 1.24
CA THR A 317 -1.25 16.36 1.09
C THR A 317 -2.30 16.25 2.20
N ASN A 318 -2.53 17.36 2.93
CA ASN A 318 -3.58 17.47 3.95
C ASN A 318 -4.96 17.80 3.37
N SER A 319 -5.00 18.43 2.19
CA SER A 319 -6.27 18.79 1.55
C SER A 319 -6.87 17.62 0.79
N VAL A 320 -8.07 17.21 1.17
CA VAL A 320 -8.82 16.18 0.44
C VAL A 320 -9.08 16.64 -1.00
N ASN A 321 -9.34 17.93 -1.22
CA ASN A 321 -9.57 18.49 -2.56
C ASN A 321 -8.35 18.30 -3.47
N MET A 322 -7.16 18.67 -2.99
CA MET A 322 -5.91 18.48 -3.75
C MET A 322 -5.64 17.00 -4.01
N ARG A 323 -5.89 16.13 -3.03
CA ARG A 323 -5.76 14.67 -3.20
C ARG A 323 -6.66 14.16 -4.32
N MET A 324 -7.92 14.60 -4.35
CA MET A 324 -8.89 14.26 -5.39
C MET A 324 -8.47 14.77 -6.78
N GLN A 325 -7.83 15.94 -6.88
CA GLN A 325 -7.30 16.43 -8.16
C GLN A 325 -6.13 15.61 -8.68
N ILE A 326 -5.25 15.13 -7.80
CA ILE A 326 -4.16 14.22 -8.20
C ILE A 326 -4.77 12.90 -8.69
N ILE A 327 -5.78 12.38 -7.97
CA ILE A 327 -6.54 11.20 -8.38
C ILE A 327 -7.14 11.41 -9.78
N GLU A 328 -7.82 12.51 -10.04
CA GLU A 328 -8.43 12.77 -11.35
C GLU A 328 -7.43 12.68 -12.49
N LYS A 329 -6.27 13.33 -12.33
CA LYS A 329 -5.20 13.34 -13.35
C LYS A 329 -4.64 11.94 -13.63
N SER A 330 -4.67 11.06 -12.62
CA SER A 330 -4.17 9.69 -12.77
C SER A 330 -5.12 8.76 -13.54
N LEU A 331 -6.42 9.09 -13.63
CA LEU A 331 -7.43 8.21 -14.23
C LEU A 331 -7.27 8.03 -15.75
N ASP A 332 -6.72 9.03 -16.44
CA ASP A 332 -6.62 9.03 -17.91
C ASP A 332 -5.29 8.47 -18.44
N GLN A 333 -4.37 8.10 -17.54
CA GLN A 333 -3.02 7.71 -17.93
C GLN A 333 -2.89 6.20 -18.02
N ARG A 334 -2.56 5.70 -19.22
CA ARG A 334 -2.12 4.31 -19.38
C ARG A 334 -0.80 4.11 -18.65
N ARG A 335 -0.68 3.01 -17.91
CA ARG A 335 0.44 2.72 -17.01
C ARG A 335 0.87 1.27 -17.15
N PHE A 336 2.14 1.01 -16.88
CA PHE A 336 2.72 -0.33 -16.91
C PHE A 336 3.40 -0.65 -15.59
N PHE A 337 3.25 -1.90 -15.17
CA PHE A 337 4.07 -2.50 -14.13
C PHE A 337 5.43 -2.88 -14.72
N CYS A 338 6.51 -2.34 -14.16
CA CYS A 338 7.88 -2.54 -14.61
C CYS A 338 8.76 -3.07 -13.47
N CYS A 339 9.75 -3.89 -13.79
CA CYS A 339 10.73 -4.35 -12.81
C CYS A 339 11.49 -3.15 -12.20
N SER A 340 11.51 -3.02 -10.88
CA SER A 340 12.14 -1.89 -10.18
C SER A 340 13.64 -1.75 -10.51
N ARG A 341 14.33 -2.86 -10.76
CA ARG A 341 15.78 -2.90 -10.99
C ARG A 341 16.21 -2.65 -12.43
N CYS A 342 15.51 -3.22 -13.41
CA CYS A 342 15.92 -3.17 -14.82
C CYS A 342 14.90 -2.49 -15.75
N LYS A 343 13.78 -2.02 -15.20
CA LYS A 343 12.69 -1.36 -15.93
C LYS A 343 12.01 -2.21 -17.00
N ASN A 344 12.31 -3.51 -17.07
CA ASN A 344 11.60 -4.43 -17.96
C ASN A 344 10.10 -4.40 -17.68
N GLN A 345 9.27 -4.18 -18.71
CA GLN A 345 7.82 -4.11 -18.57
C GLN A 345 7.25 -5.51 -18.30
N ILE A 346 6.56 -5.68 -17.18
CA ILE A 346 6.02 -6.95 -16.69
C ILE A 346 4.55 -7.10 -17.05
N ALA A 347 3.71 -6.07 -16.85
CA ALA A 347 2.28 -6.15 -17.13
C ALA A 347 1.70 -4.78 -17.49
N ASP A 348 0.59 -4.78 -18.23
CA ASP A 348 -0.25 -3.59 -18.43
C ASP A 348 -1.15 -3.40 -17.22
N CYS A 349 -1.30 -2.18 -16.70
CA CYS A 349 -2.22 -1.92 -15.60
C CYS A 349 -3.69 -2.13 -16.01
N SER A 350 -4.01 -2.22 -17.31
CA SER A 350 -5.36 -2.59 -17.78
C SER A 350 -5.74 -4.04 -17.45
N SER A 351 -4.78 -4.92 -17.12
CA SER A 351 -5.05 -6.31 -16.73
C SER A 351 -5.28 -6.47 -15.22
N LEU A 352 -5.21 -5.37 -14.46
CA LEU A 352 -5.44 -5.33 -13.03
C LEU A 352 -6.88 -5.75 -12.70
N PHE A 353 -7.06 -6.45 -11.57
CA PHE A 353 -8.37 -6.83 -11.09
C PHE A 353 -8.32 -7.12 -9.59
N ALA A 354 -9.47 -7.04 -8.92
CA ALA A 354 -9.56 -7.28 -7.47
C ALA A 354 -9.78 -8.77 -7.18
N MET A 355 -8.81 -9.42 -6.53
CA MET A 355 -9.01 -10.74 -5.89
C MET A 355 -9.52 -10.62 -4.45
N SER A 356 -9.64 -9.39 -3.93
CA SER A 356 -10.06 -9.09 -2.57
C SER A 356 -11.12 -8.01 -2.57
N LYS A 357 -12.10 -8.08 -1.66
CA LYS A 357 -13.11 -7.03 -1.44
C LYS A 357 -12.48 -5.70 -1.03
N HIS A 358 -11.28 -5.71 -0.44
CA HIS A 358 -10.54 -4.49 -0.14
C HIS A 358 -9.98 -3.80 -1.37
N GLY A 359 -9.89 -4.49 -2.50
CA GLY A 359 -9.43 -3.91 -3.76
C GLY A 359 -8.41 -4.75 -4.50
N VAL A 360 -7.78 -4.06 -5.45
CA VAL A 360 -6.70 -4.57 -6.32
C VAL A 360 -5.35 -4.68 -5.62
N GLN A 361 -5.14 -3.86 -4.58
CA GLN A 361 -3.91 -3.79 -3.82
C GLN A 361 -4.14 -4.19 -2.36
N THR A 362 -3.42 -5.21 -1.91
CA THR A 362 -3.58 -5.79 -0.57
C THR A 362 -2.25 -6.17 0.05
N ASN A 363 -2.17 -6.08 1.38
CA ASN A 363 -1.00 -6.45 2.17
C ASN A 363 -1.17 -7.85 2.73
N TYR A 364 -0.22 -8.74 2.49
CA TYR A 364 -0.17 -10.08 3.07
C TYR A 364 1.10 -10.26 3.88
N CYS A 365 1.06 -11.12 4.88
CA CYS A 365 2.25 -11.45 5.68
C CYS A 365 2.67 -12.88 5.34
N ASN A 366 3.95 -13.11 5.11
CA ASN A 366 4.48 -14.46 4.92
C ASN A 366 4.86 -15.11 6.27
N PRO A 367 5.18 -16.42 6.31
CA PRO A 367 5.51 -17.11 7.56
C PRO A 367 6.69 -16.52 8.32
N SER A 368 7.63 -15.88 7.61
CA SER A 368 8.80 -15.24 8.19
C SER A 368 8.52 -13.80 8.69
N GLY A 369 7.26 -13.34 8.67
CA GLY A 369 6.87 -12.01 9.14
C GLY A 369 7.08 -10.87 8.13
N PHE A 370 7.49 -11.18 6.89
CA PHE A 370 7.60 -10.17 5.84
C PHE A 370 6.24 -9.86 5.27
N ILE A 371 5.92 -8.57 5.25
CA ILE A 371 4.71 -8.05 4.64
C ILE A 371 4.98 -7.83 3.15
N HIS A 372 4.05 -8.24 2.31
CA HIS A 372 4.08 -8.09 0.87
C HIS A 372 2.83 -7.35 0.44
N GLU A 373 3.01 -6.13 -0.03
CA GLU A 373 1.98 -5.42 -0.78
C GLU A 373 1.95 -5.98 -2.19
N THR A 374 0.77 -6.45 -2.62
CA THR A 374 0.61 -7.11 -3.92
C THR A 374 -0.45 -6.47 -4.78
N ASN A 375 -0.22 -6.47 -6.08
CA ASN A 375 -1.17 -6.06 -7.12
C ASN A 375 -1.56 -7.29 -7.96
N THR A 376 -2.86 -7.60 -8.02
CA THR A 376 -3.34 -8.75 -8.80
C THR A 376 -3.67 -8.38 -10.25
N VAL A 377 -3.11 -9.14 -11.19
CA VAL A 377 -3.27 -8.95 -12.64
C VAL A 377 -3.62 -10.26 -13.34
N TYR A 378 -4.48 -10.21 -14.36
CA TYR A 378 -4.87 -11.39 -15.13
C TYR A 378 -3.75 -11.89 -16.06
N SER A 379 -2.92 -10.97 -16.56
CA SER A 379 -1.90 -11.28 -17.55
C SER A 379 -0.66 -10.43 -17.37
N ILE A 380 0.46 -11.05 -17.75
CA ILE A 380 1.78 -10.44 -17.85
C ILE A 380 2.22 -10.43 -19.31
N LYS A 381 3.19 -9.59 -19.66
CA LYS A 381 3.79 -9.57 -20.99
C LYS A 381 4.50 -10.93 -21.26
N PRO A 382 4.37 -11.47 -22.48
CA PRO A 382 5.12 -12.66 -22.88
C PRO A 382 6.61 -12.48 -22.62
N ASP A 383 7.28 -13.53 -22.14
CA ASP A 383 8.71 -13.57 -21.85
C ASP A 383 9.23 -12.55 -20.82
N ALA A 384 8.36 -11.82 -20.12
CA ALA A 384 8.79 -10.83 -19.13
C ALA A 384 9.33 -11.46 -17.83
N VAL A 385 8.90 -12.68 -17.52
CA VAL A 385 9.26 -13.43 -16.30
C VAL A 385 9.60 -14.88 -16.60
N TYR A 386 10.18 -15.57 -15.64
CA TYR A 386 10.26 -17.03 -15.60
C TYR A 386 9.90 -17.52 -14.20
N HIS A 387 9.51 -18.79 -14.13
CA HIS A 387 9.06 -19.41 -12.89
C HIS A 387 10.24 -20.06 -12.16
N SER A 388 10.18 -20.07 -10.83
CA SER A 388 11.23 -20.62 -9.99
C SER A 388 10.64 -21.50 -8.89
N GLY A 389 11.08 -22.76 -8.84
CA GLY A 389 10.59 -23.75 -7.89
C GLY A 389 9.38 -24.52 -8.43
N GLU A 390 8.73 -25.26 -7.54
CA GLU A 390 7.50 -26.00 -7.85
C GLU A 390 6.29 -25.26 -7.26
N PRO A 391 5.09 -25.36 -7.88
CA PRO A 391 3.87 -24.79 -7.31
C PRO A 391 3.57 -25.38 -5.92
N SER A 392 3.23 -24.51 -4.97
CA SER A 392 2.88 -24.91 -3.59
C SER A 392 1.56 -24.30 -3.13
N THR A 393 0.77 -25.04 -2.37
CA THR A 393 -0.42 -24.51 -1.68
C THR A 393 -0.13 -24.07 -0.24
N GLU A 394 1.10 -24.29 0.24
CA GLU A 394 1.51 -23.95 1.59
C GLU A 394 1.45 -22.44 1.80
N PHE A 395 0.74 -22.00 2.85
CA PHE A 395 0.61 -20.58 3.19
C PHE A 395 0.09 -19.67 2.07
N SER A 396 -0.73 -20.23 1.17
CA SER A 396 -1.34 -19.47 0.08
C SER A 396 -2.27 -18.39 0.62
N TRP A 397 -2.10 -17.15 0.14
CA TRP A 397 -2.97 -16.02 0.50
C TRP A 397 -4.34 -16.07 -0.18
N PHE A 398 -4.47 -16.89 -1.22
CA PHE A 398 -5.72 -17.09 -1.96
C PHE A 398 -6.13 -18.56 -1.85
N PRO A 399 -7.01 -18.91 -0.88
CA PRO A 399 -7.41 -20.29 -0.66
C PRO A 399 -7.96 -20.96 -1.94
N GLY A 400 -7.50 -22.18 -2.22
CA GLY A 400 -7.85 -22.88 -3.47
C GLY A 400 -6.92 -22.61 -4.65
N TYR A 401 -5.87 -21.79 -4.47
CA TYR A 401 -4.78 -21.59 -5.41
C TYR A 401 -3.45 -22.09 -4.86
N SER A 402 -2.65 -22.70 -5.74
CA SER A 402 -1.22 -22.90 -5.55
C SER A 402 -0.48 -21.67 -6.06
N TRP A 403 0.67 -21.35 -5.48
CA TRP A 403 1.54 -20.26 -5.91
C TRP A 403 2.90 -20.76 -6.35
N GLU A 404 3.50 -20.03 -7.29
CA GLU A 404 4.84 -20.28 -7.81
C GLU A 404 5.58 -18.94 -7.96
N ILE A 405 6.87 -18.92 -7.62
CA ILE A 405 7.66 -17.69 -7.58
C ILE A 405 7.97 -17.21 -9.00
N LEU A 406 7.77 -15.92 -9.26
CA LEU A 406 8.14 -15.27 -10.51
C LEU A 406 9.39 -14.43 -10.34
N LEU A 407 10.32 -14.63 -11.27
CA LEU A 407 11.56 -13.88 -11.35
C LEU A 407 11.61 -13.11 -12.69
N CYS A 408 12.09 -11.88 -12.67
CA CYS A 408 12.24 -11.05 -13.87
C CYS A 408 13.20 -11.71 -14.87
N ARG A 409 12.78 -11.87 -16.12
CA ARG A 409 13.61 -12.49 -17.17
C ARG A 409 14.95 -11.79 -17.36
N MET A 410 14.98 -10.45 -17.27
CA MET A 410 16.16 -9.64 -17.57
C MET A 410 17.20 -9.61 -16.43
N CYS A 411 16.76 -9.47 -15.18
CA CYS A 411 17.68 -9.27 -14.04
C CYS A 411 17.52 -10.28 -12.90
N GLN A 412 16.62 -11.26 -13.08
CA GLN A 412 16.46 -12.43 -12.20
C GLN A 412 16.05 -12.08 -10.76
N ILE A 413 15.55 -10.87 -10.51
CA ILE A 413 14.99 -10.51 -9.20
C ILE A 413 13.56 -11.02 -9.10
N HIS A 414 13.14 -11.33 -7.87
CA HIS A 414 11.74 -11.64 -7.57
C HIS A 414 10.82 -10.48 -7.95
N VAL A 415 9.74 -10.75 -8.69
CA VAL A 415 8.74 -9.74 -9.09
C VAL A 415 7.33 -10.06 -8.61
N GLY A 416 7.08 -11.26 -8.08
CA GLY A 416 5.77 -11.68 -7.60
C GLY A 416 5.58 -13.18 -7.68
N TRP A 417 4.32 -13.60 -7.76
CA TRP A 417 3.91 -15.00 -7.81
C TRP A 417 2.83 -15.23 -8.86
N GLN A 418 2.86 -16.39 -9.52
CA GLN A 418 1.72 -16.89 -10.28
C GLN A 418 0.86 -17.74 -9.36
N PHE A 419 -0.45 -17.50 -9.38
CA PHE A 419 -1.43 -18.31 -8.68
C PHE A 419 -2.22 -19.16 -9.68
N SER A 420 -2.26 -20.47 -9.46
CA SER A 420 -2.94 -21.44 -10.32
C SER A 420 -4.00 -22.22 -9.53
N ALA A 421 -5.23 -22.23 -10.05
CA ALA A 421 -6.36 -22.85 -9.39
C ALA A 421 -6.15 -24.36 -9.20
N VAL A 422 -6.31 -24.83 -7.96
CA VAL A 422 -6.17 -26.27 -7.64
C VAL A 422 -7.38 -27.06 -8.14
N LYS A 423 -8.56 -26.43 -8.18
CA LYS A 423 -9.81 -27.06 -8.64
C LYS A 423 -10.12 -26.70 -10.10
N PRO A 424 -10.55 -27.67 -10.92
CA PRO A 424 -10.78 -27.47 -12.37
C PRO A 424 -11.96 -26.56 -12.70
N ASN A 425 -12.83 -26.24 -11.74
CA ASN A 425 -13.97 -25.33 -11.92
C ASN A 425 -13.76 -23.93 -11.30
N LEU A 426 -12.70 -23.71 -10.52
CA LEU A 426 -12.44 -22.40 -9.90
C LEU A 426 -11.96 -21.37 -10.94
N VAL A 427 -12.48 -20.15 -10.86
CA VAL A 427 -12.15 -19.03 -11.77
C VAL A 427 -11.71 -17.82 -10.93
N PRO A 428 -10.65 -17.10 -11.33
CA PRO A 428 -9.78 -17.32 -12.50
C PRO A 428 -8.98 -18.64 -12.47
N LYS A 429 -8.58 -19.13 -13.63
CA LYS A 429 -7.75 -20.35 -13.73
C LYS A 429 -6.32 -20.08 -13.27
N ASN A 430 -5.75 -19.01 -13.79
CA ASN A 430 -4.46 -18.50 -13.39
C ASN A 430 -4.56 -16.98 -13.27
N PHE A 431 -3.76 -16.41 -12.39
CA PHE A 431 -3.52 -14.97 -12.31
C PHE A 431 -2.15 -14.73 -11.67
N TYR A 432 -1.73 -13.48 -11.59
CA TYR A 432 -0.43 -13.09 -11.04
C TYR A 432 -0.62 -12.07 -9.93
N ALA A 433 0.18 -12.17 -8.87
CA ALA A 433 0.29 -11.16 -7.82
C ALA A 433 1.68 -10.54 -7.88
N LEU A 434 1.79 -9.30 -8.34
CA LEU A 434 3.04 -8.57 -8.48
C LEU A 434 3.42 -7.90 -7.16
N SER A 435 4.68 -8.04 -6.74
CA SER A 435 5.19 -7.45 -5.50
C SER A 435 5.51 -5.97 -5.69
N SER A 436 4.84 -5.08 -4.95
CA SER A 436 5.04 -3.62 -5.03
C SER A 436 6.44 -3.16 -4.62
N VAL A 437 7.24 -4.01 -3.97
CA VAL A 437 8.63 -3.70 -3.60
C VAL A 437 9.57 -3.83 -4.80
N ASN A 438 9.31 -4.81 -5.67
CA ASN A 438 10.18 -5.13 -6.80
C ASN A 438 9.58 -4.77 -8.17
N VAL A 439 8.38 -4.22 -8.17
CA VAL A 439 7.67 -3.72 -9.34
C VAL A 439 7.25 -2.28 -9.08
N ILE A 440 7.54 -1.41 -10.04
CA ILE A 440 7.14 -0.01 -10.04
C ILE A 440 6.13 0.25 -11.14
N VAL A 441 5.43 1.36 -11.04
CA VAL A 441 4.53 1.86 -12.07
C VAL A 441 5.29 2.88 -12.91
N ASP A 442 5.21 2.74 -14.23
CA ASP A 442 5.82 3.66 -15.17
C ASP A 442 4.82 4.06 -16.27
N LEU A 443 5.08 5.20 -16.90
CA LEU A 443 4.33 5.65 -18.06
C LEU A 443 4.85 4.96 -19.34
N PRO A 444 4.03 4.87 -20.40
CA PRO A 444 4.53 4.49 -21.73
C PRO A 444 5.74 5.36 -22.10
N SER A 445 6.81 4.74 -22.61
CA SER A 445 7.86 5.48 -23.31
C SER A 445 7.27 6.12 -24.57
N ASP A 446 7.72 7.33 -24.92
CA ASP A 446 7.22 8.10 -26.07
C ASP A 446 7.22 7.30 -27.39
N GLU A 447 8.11 6.30 -27.54
CA GLU A 447 8.17 5.39 -28.70
C GLU A 447 6.93 4.49 -28.90
N SER A 448 6.05 4.38 -27.89
CA SER A 448 4.83 3.55 -27.95
C SER A 448 3.55 4.32 -28.27
N ILE A 449 3.62 5.65 -28.38
CA ILE A 449 2.47 6.52 -28.69
C ILE A 449 2.10 6.40 -30.18
N ASP A 450 3.05 6.05 -31.05
CA ASP A 450 2.85 5.94 -32.51
C ASP A 450 2.14 4.65 -32.97
N GLN A 451 1.69 3.78 -32.06
CA GLN A 451 0.98 2.54 -32.40
C GLN A 451 -0.51 2.53 -32.02
N MET A 452 -1.14 3.70 -31.81
CA MET A 452 -2.59 3.75 -31.76
C MET A 452 -3.17 4.03 -33.16
N PRO A 453 -4.11 3.19 -33.66
CA PRO A 453 -4.89 3.57 -34.82
C PRO A 453 -5.73 4.79 -34.43
N SER A 454 -5.61 5.87 -35.20
CA SER A 454 -6.51 7.01 -35.15
C SER A 454 -7.94 6.50 -35.29
N GLN A 455 -8.74 6.64 -34.22
CA GLN A 455 -10.18 6.50 -34.33
C GLN A 455 -10.70 7.79 -34.97
N ASP A 456 -10.84 7.74 -36.29
CA ASP A 456 -11.72 8.63 -37.06
C ASP A 456 -13.18 8.19 -36.88
#